data_AF-A0A0C9ZBR2-F1
#
_entry.id   AF-A0A0C9ZBR2-F1
#
_cell.length_a   1.000
_cell.length_b   1.000
_cell.length_c   1.000
_cell.angle_alpha   90.00
_cell.angle_beta   90.00
_cell.angle_gamma   90.00
#
_symmetry.space_group_name_H-M   'P 1'
#
loop_
_entity.id
_entity.type
_entity.pdbx_description
1 polymer ?
#
loop_
_entity_poly.entity_id
_entity_poly.type
_entity_poly.pdbx_seq_one_letter_code
_entity_poly.pdbx_strand_id
1 'polypeptide(L)'
;FYNHNNKKAWMTSLIFEEYPSSISLEFFEPNMTSFVQPCDAGIICCFKALYHRNFCSHAIDLDAAGECKIYKISLLEAMTLAKKSWDTVSTETIKHCWDHTKIQPDDSNMSSFPAHVDPIAWNLVCQYAAGIISLQTAESSLLAQLGDCYLHTDWEPVLNAVMESEDDDSALDIVSTFYTATSSHTSLKICIPA
;
A
#
# COMPACT_ATOMS: atom_id res chain seq x y z
N PHE A 1 15.69 18.05 7.40
CA PHE A 1 16.57 18.61 6.36
C PHE A 1 15.69 19.38 5.39
N TYR A 2 15.63 20.70 5.56
CA TYR A 2 14.82 21.60 4.75
C TYR A 2 15.61 21.99 3.50
N ASN A 3 15.11 21.69 2.31
CA ASN A 3 15.75 22.08 1.04
C ASN A 3 14.93 23.20 0.39
N HIS A 4 15.16 24.43 0.83
CA HIS A 4 14.67 25.62 0.14
C HIS A 4 15.75 26.03 -0.88
N ASN A 5 15.42 25.92 -2.18
CA ASN A 5 16.24 26.27 -3.36
C ASN A 5 17.08 25.17 -4.01
N ASN A 6 16.42 24.18 -4.62
CA ASN A 6 17.02 23.52 -5.78
C ASN A 6 16.14 23.68 -7.02
N LYS A 7 16.47 24.66 -7.88
CA LYS A 7 15.85 24.88 -9.20
C LYS A 7 16.22 23.80 -10.24
N LYS A 8 16.89 22.72 -9.82
CA LYS A 8 17.04 21.46 -10.54
C LYS A 8 16.48 20.32 -9.70
N ALA A 9 15.19 20.38 -9.39
CA ALA A 9 14.47 19.19 -8.99
C ALA A 9 14.51 18.22 -10.19
N TRP A 10 15.28 17.15 -10.07
CA TRP A 10 15.31 16.01 -11.00
C TRP A 10 13.96 15.26 -11.02
N MET A 11 12.97 15.75 -10.27
CA MET A 11 11.58 15.33 -10.27
C MET A 11 10.80 16.24 -11.25
N THR A 12 11.11 16.15 -12.54
CA THR A 12 10.28 16.74 -13.59
C THR A 12 9.01 15.92 -13.77
N SER A 13 7.89 16.59 -14.06
CA SER A 13 6.55 16.01 -14.29
C SER A 13 6.50 14.82 -15.26
N LEU A 14 7.51 14.69 -16.13
CA LEU A 14 7.68 13.60 -17.09
C LEU A 14 7.93 12.22 -16.45
N ILE A 15 8.36 12.13 -15.19
CA ILE A 15 8.51 10.84 -14.49
C ILE A 15 7.15 10.34 -13.97
N PHE A 16 6.12 11.19 -13.91
CA PHE A 16 4.81 10.83 -13.40
C PHE A 16 3.88 10.17 -14.45
N GLU A 17 4.29 10.06 -15.71
CA GLU A 17 3.49 9.41 -16.77
C GLU A 17 3.50 7.87 -16.70
N GLU A 18 4.37 7.26 -15.89
CA GLU A 18 4.50 5.81 -15.73
C GLU A 18 4.28 5.39 -14.26
N TYR A 19 3.22 5.89 -13.62
CA TYR A 19 2.84 5.38 -12.31
C TYR A 19 2.17 3.99 -12.44
N PRO A 20 2.48 3.03 -11.55
CA PRO A 20 1.71 1.80 -11.46
C PRO A 20 0.25 2.16 -11.19
N SER A 21 -0.66 1.72 -12.08
CA SER A 21 -2.10 1.98 -12.01
C SER A 21 -2.78 1.46 -10.74
N SER A 22 -2.08 0.59 -9.99
CA SER A 22 -2.53 -0.02 -8.75
C SER A 22 -2.11 0.74 -7.48
N ILE A 23 -1.43 1.88 -7.60
CA ILE A 23 -1.00 2.69 -6.44
C ILE A 23 -1.64 4.06 -6.49
N SER A 24 -2.34 4.42 -5.41
CA SER A 24 -2.88 5.76 -5.23
C SER A 24 -1.88 6.63 -4.45
N LEU A 25 -1.64 7.84 -4.95
CA LEU A 25 -0.77 8.82 -4.30
C LEU A 25 -1.57 9.95 -3.68
N GLU A 26 -1.25 10.27 -2.42
CA GLU A 26 -1.80 11.43 -1.73
C GLU A 26 -0.68 12.37 -1.28
N PHE A 27 -0.81 13.66 -1.56
CA PHE A 27 0.16 14.67 -1.18
C PHE A 27 -0.24 15.31 0.15
N PHE A 28 0.69 15.37 1.10
CA PHE A 28 0.48 16.08 2.36
C PHE A 28 0.99 17.51 2.31
N GLU A 29 0.38 18.35 3.14
CA GLU A 29 0.89 19.69 3.43
C GLU A 29 2.36 19.64 3.92
N PRO A 30 3.14 20.70 3.68
CA PRO A 30 4.51 20.79 4.17
C PRO A 30 4.60 20.57 5.69
N ASN A 31 5.70 19.99 6.17
CA ASN A 31 5.99 19.68 7.58
C ASN A 31 5.18 18.55 8.23
N MET A 32 4.47 17.74 7.45
CA MET A 32 3.71 16.61 7.99
C MET A 32 4.54 15.35 8.25
N THR A 33 5.79 15.30 7.79
CA THR A 33 6.69 14.13 7.82
C THR A 33 6.65 13.33 9.13
N SER A 34 6.86 13.97 10.29
CA SER A 34 6.88 13.28 11.58
C SER A 34 5.52 12.73 12.03
N PHE A 35 4.43 13.29 11.51
CA PHE A 35 3.07 12.88 11.84
C PHE A 35 2.57 11.76 10.93
N VAL A 36 3.02 11.75 9.68
CA VAL A 36 2.48 10.88 8.62
C VAL A 36 3.47 9.82 8.17
N GLN A 37 4.74 9.85 8.56
CA GLN A 37 5.71 8.85 8.11
C GLN A 37 6.04 7.87 9.24
N PRO A 38 5.64 6.59 9.15
CA PRO A 38 5.89 5.58 10.18
C PRO A 38 7.37 5.45 10.52
N CYS A 39 8.24 5.66 9.53
CA CYS A 39 9.69 5.74 9.71
C CYS A 39 10.11 6.79 10.75
N ASP A 40 9.55 8.00 10.64
CA ASP A 40 9.79 9.12 11.56
C ASP A 40 8.96 9.02 12.84
N ALA A 41 7.87 8.25 12.84
CA ALA A 41 7.01 7.97 13.99
C ALA A 41 7.60 6.95 14.98
N GLY A 42 8.83 6.46 14.75
CA GLY A 42 9.57 5.68 15.76
C GLY A 42 10.44 4.56 15.21
N ILE A 43 10.19 4.06 14.00
CA ILE A 43 10.96 2.94 13.43
C ILE A 43 12.45 3.31 13.31
N ILE A 44 12.78 4.49 12.76
CA ILE A 44 14.17 4.95 12.64
C ILE A 44 14.81 5.14 14.03
N CYS A 45 14.04 5.64 15.00
CA CYS A 45 14.53 5.85 16.36
C CYS A 45 14.89 4.50 17.03
N CYS A 46 13.98 3.52 16.94
CA CYS A 46 14.17 2.17 17.46
C CYS A 46 15.38 1.49 16.81
N PHE A 47 15.47 1.53 15.48
CA PHE A 47 16.59 1.00 14.72
C PHE A 47 17.93 1.59 15.17
N LYS A 48 18.02 2.93 15.29
CA LYS A 48 19.26 3.62 15.73
C LYS A 48 19.66 3.21 17.15
N ALA A 49 18.70 3.09 18.06
CA ALA A 49 18.97 2.65 19.43
C ALA A 49 19.53 1.22 19.47
N LEU A 50 18.95 0.31 18.69
CA LEU A 50 19.43 -1.07 18.55
C LEU A 50 20.82 -1.13 17.93
N TYR A 51 21.07 -0.33 16.89
CA TYR A 51 22.39 -0.23 16.26
C TYR A 51 23.45 0.27 17.23
N HIS A 52 23.17 1.35 17.97
CA HIS A 52 24.10 1.86 18.98
C HIS A 52 24.38 0.83 20.08
N ARG A 53 23.35 0.13 20.57
CA ARG A 53 23.53 -0.94 21.55
C ARG A 53 24.45 -2.04 21.03
N ASN A 54 24.22 -2.49 19.80
CA ASN A 54 25.02 -3.53 19.16
C ASN A 54 26.47 -3.08 18.93
N PHE A 55 26.66 -1.82 18.51
CA PHE A 55 27.98 -1.21 18.36
C PHE A 55 28.75 -1.14 19.68
N CYS A 56 28.09 -0.69 20.76
CA CYS A 56 28.72 -0.66 22.08
C CYS A 56 29.10 -2.06 22.58
N SER A 57 28.24 -3.06 22.37
CA SER A 57 28.57 -4.45 22.71
C SER A 57 29.81 -4.94 21.96
N HIS A 58 29.89 -4.66 20.66
CA HIS A 58 31.04 -5.04 19.85
C HIS A 58 32.33 -4.36 20.34
N ALA A 59 32.27 -3.08 20.71
CA ALA A 59 33.44 -2.38 21.27
C ALA A 59 33.90 -2.99 22.60
N ILE A 60 32.98 -3.42 23.47
CA ILE A 60 33.30 -4.12 24.72
C ILE A 60 33.97 -5.46 24.43
N ASP A 61 33.49 -6.21 23.45
CA ASP A 61 34.09 -7.50 23.06
C ASP A 61 35.52 -7.33 22.55
N LEU A 62 35.79 -6.26 21.78
CA LEU A 62 37.14 -5.93 21.30
C LEU A 62 38.07 -5.49 22.45
N ASP A 63 37.56 -4.72 23.41
CA ASP A 63 38.32 -4.32 24.60
C ASP A 63 38.74 -5.55 25.42
N ALA A 64 37.81 -6.48 25.64
CA ALA A 64 38.08 -7.74 26.33
C ALA A 64 39.09 -8.63 25.57
N ALA A 65 39.15 -8.52 24.24
CA ALA A 65 40.14 -9.20 23.40
C ALA A 65 41.52 -8.51 23.37
N GLY A 66 41.66 -7.33 23.98
CA GLY A 66 42.91 -6.57 24.05
C GLY A 66 43.21 -5.74 22.79
N GLU A 67 42.20 -5.42 21.98
CA GLU A 67 42.37 -4.60 20.78
C GLU A 67 42.56 -3.12 21.11
N CYS A 68 43.53 -2.47 20.47
CA CYS A 68 43.82 -1.05 20.74
C CYS A 68 42.80 -0.07 20.12
N LYS A 69 42.04 -0.50 19.11
CA LYS A 69 41.13 0.36 18.33
C LYS A 69 39.68 -0.14 18.40
N ILE A 70 39.15 -0.25 19.62
CA ILE A 70 37.83 -0.83 19.92
C ILE A 70 36.63 -0.15 19.24
N TYR A 71 36.77 1.09 18.76
CA TYR A 71 35.73 1.81 18.02
C TYR A 71 35.91 1.78 16.50
N LYS A 72 36.99 1.16 16.00
CA LYS A 72 37.21 1.03 14.57
C LYS A 72 36.29 -0.06 14.04
N ILE A 73 35.46 0.29 13.07
CA ILE A 73 34.54 -0.64 12.41
C ILE A 73 34.77 -0.61 10.90
N SER A 74 34.80 -1.78 10.26
CA SER A 74 34.80 -1.92 8.81
C SER A 74 33.39 -1.75 8.24
N LEU A 75 33.30 -1.50 6.93
CA LEU A 75 32.00 -1.39 6.26
C LEU A 75 31.17 -2.68 6.40
N LEU A 76 31.81 -3.85 6.30
CA LEU A 76 31.14 -5.15 6.43
C LEU A 76 30.55 -5.34 7.83
N GLU A 77 31.31 -5.01 8.87
CA GLU A 77 30.83 -5.07 10.25
C GLU A 77 29.67 -4.09 10.47
N ALA A 78 29.78 -2.86 9.97
CA ALA A 78 28.71 -1.87 10.07
C ALA A 78 27.42 -2.34 9.38
N MET A 79 27.51 -2.92 8.18
CA MET A 79 26.35 -3.51 7.48
C MET A 79 25.77 -4.70 8.24
N THR A 80 26.62 -5.53 8.84
CA THR A 80 26.18 -6.69 9.64
C THR A 80 25.44 -6.24 10.91
N LEU A 81 25.95 -5.22 11.61
CA LEU A 81 25.27 -4.62 12.76
C LEU A 81 23.96 -3.96 12.36
N ALA A 82 23.92 -3.27 11.21
CA ALA A 82 22.69 -2.66 10.68
C ALA A 82 21.63 -3.75 10.41
N LYS A 83 21.98 -4.81 9.68
CA LYS A 83 21.08 -5.95 9.44
C LYS A 83 20.56 -6.54 10.75
N LYS A 84 21.46 -6.88 11.69
CA LYS A 84 21.08 -7.41 13.01
C LYS A 84 20.12 -6.49 13.76
N SER A 85 20.34 -5.19 13.69
CA SER A 85 19.51 -4.18 14.36
C SER A 85 18.13 -4.08 13.72
N TRP A 86 18.06 -4.12 12.38
CA TRP A 86 16.80 -4.17 11.65
C TRP A 86 15.99 -5.43 11.97
N ASP A 87 16.63 -6.60 11.94
CA ASP A 87 16.00 -7.89 12.26
C ASP A 87 15.50 -7.96 13.72
N THR A 88 16.00 -7.06 14.59
CA THR A 88 15.56 -6.95 16.00
C THR A 88 14.40 -5.97 16.19
N VAL A 89 14.13 -5.08 15.22
CA VAL A 89 12.95 -4.20 15.28
C VAL A 89 11.71 -5.07 15.22
N SER A 90 10.85 -4.99 16.25
CA SER A 90 9.70 -5.89 16.35
C SER A 90 8.58 -5.49 15.39
N THR A 91 7.82 -6.48 14.94
CA THR A 91 6.61 -6.29 14.13
C THR A 91 5.58 -5.41 14.83
N GLU A 92 5.48 -5.53 16.16
CA GLU A 92 4.59 -4.71 17.00
C GLU A 92 5.04 -3.26 17.03
N THR A 93 6.35 -3.01 17.10
CA THR A 93 6.90 -1.64 17.04
C THR A 93 6.57 -1.00 15.70
N ILE A 94 6.77 -1.74 14.60
CA ILE A 94 6.41 -1.27 13.26
C ILE A 94 4.92 -0.97 13.22
N LYS A 95 4.06 -1.92 13.62
CA LYS A 95 2.61 -1.75 13.64
C LYS A 95 2.19 -0.51 14.44
N HIS A 96 2.70 -0.36 15.67
CA HIS A 96 2.39 0.81 16.49
C HIS A 96 2.79 2.14 15.85
N CYS A 97 3.91 2.20 15.13
CA CYS A 97 4.28 3.40 14.38
C CYS A 97 3.32 3.69 13.22
N TRP A 98 2.82 2.67 12.52
CA TRP A 98 1.77 2.84 11.50
C TRP A 98 0.42 3.25 12.09
N ASP A 99 0.01 2.64 13.20
CA ASP A 99 -1.22 2.99 13.91
C ASP A 99 -1.15 4.46 14.39
N HIS A 100 0.03 4.90 14.85
CA HIS A 100 0.26 6.25 15.32
C HIS A 100 0.10 7.30 14.22
N THR A 101 0.51 7.00 12.98
CA THR A 101 0.36 7.94 11.85
C THR A 101 -1.08 8.04 11.34
N LYS A 102 -1.95 7.09 11.70
CA LYS A 102 -3.36 7.04 11.30
C LYS A 102 -3.58 7.09 9.78
N ILE A 103 -2.61 6.60 9.00
CA ILE A 103 -2.73 6.46 7.54
C ILE A 103 -3.40 5.15 7.17
N GLN A 104 -3.32 4.17 8.05
CA GLN A 104 -4.02 2.92 7.84
C GLN A 104 -5.52 3.16 7.94
N PRO A 105 -6.33 2.56 7.04
CA PRO A 105 -7.77 2.57 7.19
C PRO A 105 -8.11 1.94 8.55
N ASP A 106 -9.02 2.57 9.30
CA ASP A 106 -9.48 2.05 10.58
C ASP A 106 -10.08 0.65 10.38
N ASP A 107 -9.55 -0.37 11.06
CA ASP A 107 -10.09 -1.74 11.04
C ASP A 107 -11.57 -1.79 11.50
N SER A 108 -12.04 -0.74 12.20
CA SER A 108 -13.44 -0.58 12.58
C SER A 108 -14.39 -0.25 11.42
N ASN A 109 -13.84 0.12 10.25
CA ASN A 109 -14.54 0.29 8.97
C ASN A 109 -14.14 -0.79 7.94
N MET A 110 -13.93 -2.03 8.39
CA MET A 110 -13.72 -3.23 7.57
C MET A 110 -14.93 -3.63 6.69
N SER A 111 -15.81 -2.70 6.29
CA SER A 111 -16.86 -2.93 5.29
C SER A 111 -16.52 -2.42 3.89
N SER A 112 -15.36 -1.80 3.70
CA SER A 112 -14.95 -1.24 2.41
C SER A 112 -13.85 -2.10 1.77
N PHE A 113 -14.13 -3.38 1.51
CA PHE A 113 -13.60 -3.91 0.26
C PHE A 113 -14.15 -2.99 -0.83
N PRO A 114 -13.32 -2.43 -1.74
CA PRO A 114 -13.87 -1.69 -2.86
C PRO A 114 -14.90 -2.62 -3.52
N ALA A 115 -16.13 -2.14 -3.74
CA ALA A 115 -17.22 -3.01 -4.19
C ALA A 115 -16.82 -3.91 -5.37
N HIS A 116 -15.99 -3.36 -6.27
CA HIS A 116 -15.41 -4.02 -7.42
C HIS A 116 -14.40 -5.16 -7.14
N VAL A 117 -14.13 -5.52 -5.88
CA VAL A 117 -13.27 -6.66 -5.50
C VAL A 117 -14.09 -7.80 -4.86
N ASP A 118 -15.41 -7.61 -4.64
CA ASP A 118 -16.28 -8.64 -4.07
C ASP A 118 -16.52 -9.79 -5.08
N PRO A 119 -16.07 -11.03 -4.80
CA PRO A 119 -16.25 -12.18 -5.70
C PRO A 119 -17.72 -12.55 -5.93
N ILE A 120 -18.60 -12.27 -4.97
CA ILE A 120 -20.04 -12.52 -5.07
C ILE A 120 -20.67 -11.50 -6.02
N ALA A 121 -20.26 -10.22 -5.94
CA ALA A 121 -20.71 -9.19 -6.87
C ALA A 121 -20.32 -9.52 -8.32
N TRP A 122 -19.09 -9.99 -8.54
CA TRP A 122 -18.66 -10.45 -9.87
C TRP A 122 -19.43 -11.67 -10.37
N ASN A 123 -19.77 -12.61 -9.49
CA ASN A 123 -20.60 -13.75 -9.87
C ASN A 123 -22.01 -13.33 -10.32
N LEU A 124 -22.57 -12.26 -9.75
CA LEU A 124 -23.85 -11.70 -10.22
C LEU A 124 -23.73 -11.12 -11.63
N VAL A 125 -22.63 -10.42 -11.92
CA VAL A 125 -22.35 -9.90 -13.28
C VAL A 125 -22.11 -11.05 -14.27
N CYS A 126 -21.43 -12.14 -13.87
CA CYS A 126 -21.29 -13.34 -14.71
C CYS A 126 -22.65 -13.98 -15.02
N GLN A 127 -23.57 -14.04 -14.05
CA GLN A 127 -24.93 -14.56 -14.28
C GLN A 127 -25.72 -13.68 -15.25
N TYR A 128 -25.51 -12.36 -15.21
CA TYR A 128 -26.11 -11.44 -16.16
C TYR A 128 -25.53 -11.66 -17.58
N ALA A 129 -24.20 -11.75 -17.69
CA ALA A 129 -23.50 -12.01 -18.95
C ALA A 129 -23.87 -13.36 -19.58
N ALA A 130 -24.17 -14.38 -18.77
CA ALA A 130 -24.64 -15.68 -19.24
C ALA A 130 -26.16 -15.71 -19.53
N GLY A 131 -26.85 -14.56 -19.52
CA GLY A 131 -28.29 -14.45 -19.75
C GLY A 131 -29.18 -15.12 -18.69
N ILE A 132 -28.60 -15.51 -17.54
CA ILE A 132 -29.31 -16.22 -16.46
C ILE A 132 -30.24 -15.27 -15.69
N ILE A 133 -29.81 -14.03 -15.50
CA ILE A 133 -30.58 -12.97 -14.82
C ILE A 133 -30.70 -11.74 -15.72
N SER A 134 -31.74 -10.91 -15.51
CA SER A 134 -31.89 -9.64 -16.24
C SER A 134 -31.01 -8.53 -15.64
N LEU A 135 -30.75 -7.46 -16.41
CA LEU A 135 -30.03 -6.27 -15.95
C LEU A 135 -30.60 -5.71 -14.64
N GLN A 136 -31.93 -5.56 -14.57
CA GLN A 136 -32.61 -5.06 -13.37
C GLN A 136 -32.42 -5.99 -12.15
N THR A 137 -32.33 -7.31 -12.38
CA THR A 137 -32.08 -8.29 -11.32
C THR A 137 -30.62 -8.24 -10.88
N ALA A 138 -29.69 -8.03 -11.80
CA ALA A 138 -28.27 -7.86 -11.51
C ALA A 138 -28.04 -6.59 -10.67
N GLU A 139 -28.57 -5.44 -11.09
CA GLU A 139 -28.44 -4.17 -10.37
C GLU A 139 -29.03 -4.23 -8.96
N SER A 140 -30.23 -4.79 -8.81
CA SER A 140 -30.87 -4.94 -7.49
C SER A 140 -30.12 -5.93 -6.59
N SER A 141 -29.56 -7.01 -7.15
CA SER A 141 -28.75 -7.98 -6.39
C SER A 141 -27.38 -7.39 -6.00
N LEU A 142 -26.76 -6.59 -6.87
CA LEU A 142 -25.52 -5.86 -6.57
C LEU A 142 -25.76 -4.84 -5.46
N LEU A 143 -26.84 -4.05 -5.55
CA LEU A 143 -27.22 -3.10 -4.50
C LEU A 143 -27.50 -3.81 -3.17
N ALA A 144 -28.17 -4.96 -3.18
CA ALA A 144 -28.44 -5.74 -1.97
C ALA A 144 -27.17 -6.37 -1.36
N GLN A 145 -26.24 -6.83 -2.21
CA GLN A 145 -24.99 -7.45 -1.79
C GLN A 145 -23.98 -6.42 -1.24
N LEU A 146 -23.86 -5.28 -1.91
CA LEU A 146 -22.83 -4.28 -1.63
C LEU A 146 -23.32 -3.17 -0.69
N GLY A 147 -24.63 -2.98 -0.55
CA GLY A 147 -25.23 -2.00 0.35
C GLY A 147 -24.70 -0.59 0.11
N ASP A 148 -24.22 0.05 1.19
CA ASP A 148 -23.65 1.40 1.17
C ASP A 148 -22.36 1.52 0.33
N CYS A 149 -21.73 0.39 -0.02
CA CYS A 149 -20.54 0.34 -0.86
C CYS A 149 -20.87 0.29 -2.37
N TYR A 150 -22.15 0.15 -2.75
CA TYR A 150 -22.54 0.15 -4.15
C TYR A 150 -22.44 1.57 -4.77
N LEU A 151 -21.54 1.73 -5.73
CA LEU A 151 -21.46 2.91 -6.58
C LEU A 151 -21.84 2.52 -8.01
N HIS A 152 -22.93 3.09 -8.52
CA HIS A 152 -23.38 2.82 -9.89
C HIS A 152 -22.27 3.08 -10.92
N THR A 153 -21.50 4.15 -10.73
CA THR A 153 -20.36 4.52 -11.60
C THR A 153 -19.29 3.46 -11.72
N ASP A 154 -19.15 2.57 -10.72
CA ASP A 154 -18.13 1.52 -10.71
C ASP A 154 -18.59 0.29 -11.52
N TRP A 155 -19.90 0.09 -11.64
CA TRP A 155 -20.51 -1.10 -12.27
C TRP A 155 -21.15 -0.80 -13.64
N GLU A 156 -21.54 0.45 -13.90
CA GLU A 156 -22.13 0.89 -15.17
C GLU A 156 -21.27 0.51 -16.40
N PRO A 157 -19.93 0.67 -16.39
CA PRO A 157 -19.12 0.31 -17.57
C PRO A 157 -19.21 -1.18 -17.92
N VAL A 158 -19.17 -2.07 -16.92
CA VAL A 158 -19.24 -3.52 -17.18
C VAL A 158 -20.65 -3.97 -17.53
N LEU A 159 -21.69 -3.40 -16.89
CA LEU A 159 -23.08 -3.70 -17.22
C LEU A 159 -23.44 -3.25 -18.64
N ASN A 160 -22.99 -2.06 -19.05
CA ASN A 160 -23.18 -1.58 -20.42
C ASN A 160 -22.40 -2.43 -21.44
N ALA A 161 -21.16 -2.81 -21.14
CA ALA A 161 -20.36 -3.64 -22.03
C ALA A 161 -20.97 -5.04 -22.22
N VAL A 162 -21.58 -5.63 -21.17
CA VAL A 162 -22.36 -6.88 -21.28
C VAL A 162 -23.64 -6.68 -22.09
N MET A 163 -24.31 -5.55 -21.95
CA MET A 163 -25.52 -5.25 -22.74
C MET A 163 -25.20 -5.06 -24.24
N GLU A 164 -24.01 -4.54 -24.56
CA GLU A 164 -23.56 -4.26 -25.92
C GLU A 164 -22.89 -5.45 -26.62
N SER A 165 -22.62 -6.55 -25.91
CA SER A 165 -21.97 -7.73 -26.48
C SER A 165 -22.86 -8.48 -27.48
N GLU A 166 -22.25 -9.07 -28.50
CA GLU A 166 -22.97 -9.79 -29.56
C GLU A 166 -23.52 -11.15 -29.10
N ASP A 167 -22.84 -11.80 -28.14
CA ASP A 167 -23.22 -13.09 -27.56
C ASP A 167 -22.71 -13.25 -26.11
N ASP A 168 -23.23 -14.28 -25.42
CA ASP A 168 -22.93 -14.57 -24.01
C ASP A 168 -21.45 -14.92 -23.77
N ASP A 169 -20.77 -15.55 -24.75
CA ASP A 169 -19.35 -15.92 -24.62
C ASP A 169 -18.46 -14.67 -24.66
N SER A 170 -18.78 -13.71 -25.54
CA SER A 170 -18.14 -12.39 -25.60
C SER A 170 -18.43 -11.58 -24.34
N ALA A 171 -19.65 -11.62 -23.81
CA ALA A 171 -20.02 -10.98 -22.56
C ALA A 171 -19.17 -11.49 -21.39
N LEU A 172 -18.97 -12.81 -21.28
CA LEU A 172 -18.19 -13.43 -20.22
C LEU A 172 -16.68 -13.09 -20.32
N ASP A 173 -16.13 -12.99 -21.53
CA ASP A 173 -14.74 -12.56 -21.74
C ASP A 173 -14.51 -11.10 -21.30
N ILE A 174 -15.49 -10.22 -21.60
CA ILE A 174 -15.51 -8.84 -21.11
C ILE A 174 -15.51 -8.83 -19.58
N VAL A 175 -16.43 -9.55 -18.93
CA VAL A 175 -16.52 -9.60 -17.46
C VAL A 175 -15.22 -10.11 -16.83
N SER A 176 -14.61 -11.15 -17.40
CA SER A 176 -13.31 -11.68 -16.97
C SER A 176 -12.18 -10.65 -17.08
N THR A 177 -12.17 -9.87 -18.17
CA THR A 177 -11.20 -8.79 -18.39
C THR A 177 -11.35 -7.69 -17.35
N PHE A 178 -12.58 -7.24 -17.08
CA PHE A 178 -12.85 -6.24 -16.06
C PHE A 178 -12.54 -6.75 -14.65
N TYR A 179 -12.85 -8.01 -14.33
CA TYR A 179 -12.50 -8.64 -13.06
C TYR A 179 -10.99 -8.68 -12.83
N THR A 180 -10.23 -9.04 -13.86
CA THR A 180 -8.76 -9.12 -13.78
C THR A 180 -8.14 -7.74 -13.62
N ALA A 181 -8.65 -6.73 -14.34
CA ALA A 181 -8.22 -5.35 -14.21
C ALA A 181 -8.49 -4.81 -12.80
N THR A 182 -9.70 -5.01 -12.29
CA THR A 182 -10.13 -4.52 -10.96
C THR A 182 -9.42 -5.24 -9.82
N SER A 183 -9.19 -6.56 -9.93
CA SER A 183 -8.41 -7.33 -8.95
C SER A 183 -6.93 -6.92 -8.88
N SER A 184 -6.41 -6.24 -9.91
CA SER A 184 -5.04 -5.72 -9.92
C SER A 184 -4.89 -4.37 -9.21
N HIS A 185 -6.01 -3.66 -8.95
CA HIS A 185 -5.99 -2.42 -8.18
C HIS A 185 -5.85 -2.74 -6.69
N THR A 186 -4.62 -2.65 -6.17
CA THR A 186 -4.38 -2.76 -4.73
C THR A 186 -4.86 -1.51 -4.02
N SER A 187 -5.58 -1.63 -2.90
CA SER A 187 -5.97 -0.49 -2.02
C SER A 187 -4.78 0.21 -1.34
N LEU A 188 -3.55 -0.02 -1.84
CA LEU A 188 -2.32 0.51 -1.28
C LEU A 188 -2.20 2.00 -1.61
N LYS A 189 -2.57 2.85 -0.65
CA LYS A 189 -2.32 4.29 -0.69
C LYS A 189 -0.90 4.57 -0.19
N ILE A 190 -0.08 5.20 -1.04
CA ILE A 190 1.25 5.69 -0.66
C ILE A 190 1.17 7.20 -0.56
N CYS A 191 1.33 7.71 0.65
CA CYS A 191 1.26 9.15 0.88
C CYS A 191 2.66 9.78 0.84
N ILE A 192 2.83 10.84 0.03
CA ILE A 192 4.12 11.51 -0.22
C ILE A 192 4.05 12.94 0.33
N PRO A 193 5.00 13.37 1.18
CA PRO A 193 5.07 14.77 1.60
C PRO A 193 5.45 15.69 0.42
N ALA A 194 4.78 16.85 0.31
CA ALA A 194 5.08 17.89 -0.68
C ALA A 194 6.39 18.64 -0.41
#